data_AF-J9EES2-F1
#
_entry.id   AF-J9EES2-F1
#
_cell.length_a   1.000
_cell.length_b   1.000
_cell.length_c   1.000
_cell.angle_alpha   90.00
_cell.angle_beta   90.00
_cell.angle_gamma   90.00
#
_symmetry.space_group_name_H-M   'P 1'
#
loop_
_entity.id
_entity.type
_entity.pdbx_description
1 polymer ?
#
loop_
_entity_poly.entity_id
_entity_poly.type
_entity_poly.pdbx_seq_one_letter_code
_entity_poly.pdbx_strand_id
1 'polypeptide(L)'
;MVATDYQKEDVILTSFATLSILQLIKDAQQKHGLRHGDYQRYRGYCARRVRRIRKSLGFTHVHKGVSKHAAKFVPRKLTFNVVTEEKFLQIAVFDAERNWSYAIQLKQEAGEDAHSRKRFHMIGKLRRAVKHALNLENIIKSCENVDAVTRLESQAYNSWMHGCLRFELKEWKGALECFRTAKKIYEKLATVVKLSNLVELYKV
;
A
#
# COMPACT_ATOMS: atom_id res chain seq x y z
N MET A 1 16.97 -46.35 -20.73
CA MET A 1 16.16 -46.16 -19.52
C MET A 1 16.02 -44.67 -19.21
N VAL A 2 14.84 -44.15 -19.56
CA VAL A 2 14.12 -42.97 -19.03
C VAL A 2 14.84 -41.61 -19.02
N ALA A 3 14.67 -40.88 -20.13
CA ALA A 3 14.64 -39.42 -20.10
C ALA A 3 13.44 -38.99 -19.23
N THR A 4 13.69 -38.22 -18.19
CA THR A 4 12.64 -37.64 -17.36
C THR A 4 12.22 -36.32 -17.99
N ASP A 5 11.12 -36.37 -18.75
CA ASP A 5 10.37 -35.19 -19.15
C ASP A 5 9.86 -34.50 -17.88
N TYR A 6 10.51 -33.40 -17.50
CA TYR A 6 9.92 -32.42 -16.59
C TYR A 6 8.82 -31.69 -17.34
N GLN A 7 7.63 -32.28 -17.33
CA GLN A 7 6.39 -31.61 -17.67
C GLN A 7 6.28 -30.37 -16.77
N LYS A 8 6.49 -29.18 -17.35
CA LYS A 8 5.99 -27.94 -16.78
C LYS A 8 4.48 -28.07 -16.82
N GLU A 9 3.89 -28.45 -15.69
CA GLU A 9 2.48 -28.19 -15.47
C GLU A 9 2.31 -26.67 -15.60
N ASP A 10 1.69 -26.25 -16.71
CA ASP A 10 1.12 -24.93 -16.84
C ASP A 10 0.04 -24.80 -15.78
N VAL A 11 0.47 -24.43 -14.57
CA VAL A 11 -0.43 -24.05 -13.49
C VAL A 11 -1.17 -22.84 -14.02
N ILE A 12 -2.40 -23.06 -14.49
CA ILE A 12 -3.36 -22.02 -14.79
C ILE A 12 -3.49 -21.21 -13.50
N LEU A 13 -2.75 -20.11 -13.43
CA LEU A 13 -2.78 -19.24 -12.29
C LEU A 13 -4.18 -18.63 -12.25
N THR A 14 -4.97 -19.09 -11.29
CA THR A 14 -6.29 -18.53 -11.02
C THR A 14 -6.16 -17.01 -10.83
N SER A 15 -6.97 -16.26 -11.57
CA SER A 15 -6.98 -14.79 -11.46
C SER A 15 -7.23 -14.38 -10.01
N PHE A 16 -6.50 -13.38 -9.53
CA PHE A 16 -6.69 -12.86 -8.18
C PHE A 16 -8.10 -12.29 -8.04
N ALA A 17 -8.68 -12.46 -6.85
CA ALA A 17 -9.86 -11.70 -6.47
C ALA A 17 -9.57 -10.19 -6.59
N THR A 18 -10.52 -9.43 -7.13
CA THR A 18 -10.42 -7.97 -7.25
C THR A 18 -10.15 -7.35 -5.88
N LEU A 19 -9.01 -6.68 -5.74
CA LEU A 19 -8.64 -5.93 -4.55
C LEU A 19 -9.11 -4.48 -4.73
N SER A 20 -10.21 -4.12 -4.06
CA SER A 20 -10.57 -2.71 -3.94
C SER A 20 -9.73 -2.06 -2.83
N ILE A 21 -8.64 -1.40 -3.26
CA ILE A 21 -7.68 -0.70 -2.41
C ILE A 21 -8.37 0.45 -1.69
N LEU A 22 -9.18 1.25 -2.40
CA LEU A 22 -9.82 2.41 -1.78
C LEU A 22 -10.83 1.98 -0.70
N GLN A 23 -11.66 0.96 -0.99
CA GLN A 23 -12.63 0.43 -0.03
C GLN A 23 -11.91 -0.14 1.20
N LEU A 24 -10.88 -0.96 0.98
CA LEU A 24 -10.08 -1.56 2.04
C LEU A 24 -9.51 -0.49 2.98
N ILE A 25 -8.97 0.60 2.41
CA ILE A 25 -8.40 1.69 3.18
C ILE A 25 -9.48 2.44 3.96
N LYS A 26 -10.57 2.86 3.29
CA LYS A 26 -11.62 3.67 3.92
C LYS A 26 -12.31 2.92 5.06
N ASP A 27 -12.61 1.64 4.86
CA ASP A 27 -13.15 0.78 5.92
C ASP A 27 -12.22 0.67 7.11
N ALA A 28 -10.92 0.45 6.86
CA ALA A 28 -9.93 0.32 7.91
C ALA A 28 -9.75 1.65 8.67
N GLN A 29 -9.73 2.78 7.97
CA GLN A 29 -9.62 4.11 8.55
C GLN A 29 -10.83 4.42 9.45
N GLN A 30 -12.05 4.21 8.96
CA GLN A 30 -13.27 4.46 9.73
C GLN A 30 -13.37 3.57 10.99
N LYS A 31 -13.03 2.28 10.87
CA LYS A 31 -13.14 1.32 11.99
C LYS A 31 -12.03 1.47 13.04
N HIS A 32 -10.86 2.00 12.68
CA HIS A 32 -9.67 1.93 13.52
C HIS A 32 -9.04 3.26 13.93
N GLY A 33 -9.84 4.34 13.98
CA GLY A 33 -9.47 5.56 14.71
C GLY A 33 -9.69 6.85 13.93
N LEU A 34 -9.61 6.83 12.60
CA LEU A 34 -9.67 8.06 11.81
C LEU A 34 -11.05 8.73 11.82
N ARG A 35 -12.13 8.01 12.17
CA ARG A 35 -13.44 8.63 12.45
C ARG A 35 -13.35 9.70 13.54
N HIS A 36 -12.41 9.57 14.47
CA HIS A 36 -12.17 10.52 15.56
C HIS A 36 -10.81 11.24 15.44
N GLY A 37 -10.15 11.15 14.27
CA GLY A 37 -8.83 11.77 14.05
C GLY A 37 -7.66 11.10 14.78
N ASP A 38 -7.82 9.87 15.29
CA ASP A 38 -6.75 9.15 16.01
C ASP A 38 -5.84 8.37 15.03
N TYR A 39 -4.83 9.06 14.52
CA TYR A 39 -3.82 8.50 13.61
C TYR A 39 -2.85 7.55 14.32
N GLN A 40 -2.61 7.71 15.62
CA GLN A 40 -1.72 6.82 16.37
C GLN A 40 -2.32 5.41 16.46
N ARG A 41 -3.63 5.32 16.76
CA ARG A 41 -4.37 4.06 16.79
C ARG A 41 -4.41 3.38 15.45
N TYR A 42 -4.69 4.12 14.37
CA TYR A 42 -4.72 3.56 13.02
C TYR A 42 -3.35 3.04 12.58
N ARG A 43 -2.27 3.81 12.80
CA ARG A 43 -0.88 3.36 12.57
C ARG A 43 -0.58 2.04 13.30
N GLY A 44 -1.01 1.93 14.56
CA GLY A 44 -0.86 0.70 15.36
C GLY A 44 -1.65 -0.47 14.78
N TYR A 45 -2.86 -0.23 14.29
CA TYR A 45 -3.67 -1.22 13.58
C TYR A 45 -2.95 -1.70 12.30
N CYS A 46 -2.48 -0.81 11.44
CA CYS A 46 -1.78 -1.17 10.20
C CYS A 46 -0.56 -2.05 10.50
N ALA A 47 0.25 -1.69 11.50
CA ALA A 47 1.42 -2.49 11.90
C ALA A 47 1.03 -3.91 12.34
N ARG A 48 -0.02 -4.05 13.17
CA ARG A 48 -0.53 -5.36 13.61
C ARG A 48 -1.15 -6.14 12.45
N ARG A 49 -1.86 -5.48 11.53
CA ARG A 49 -2.47 -6.09 10.34
C ARG A 49 -1.39 -6.68 9.42
N VAL A 50 -0.35 -5.90 9.09
CA VAL A 50 0.81 -6.40 8.31
C VAL A 50 1.45 -7.61 8.97
N ARG A 51 1.69 -7.55 10.30
CA ARG A 51 2.27 -8.70 11.03
C ARG A 51 1.40 -9.95 10.94
N ARG A 52 0.08 -9.81 11.10
CA ARG A 52 -0.87 -10.94 11.02
C ARG A 52 -0.89 -11.55 9.62
N ILE A 53 -0.98 -10.71 8.58
CA ILE A 53 -0.98 -11.17 7.18
C ILE A 53 0.34 -11.89 6.86
N ARG A 54 1.49 -11.32 7.23
CA ARG A 54 2.79 -11.97 7.03
C ARG A 54 2.89 -13.32 7.75
N LYS A 55 2.32 -13.44 8.96
CA LYS A 55 2.30 -14.70 9.70
C LYS A 55 1.39 -15.74 9.03
N SER A 56 0.18 -15.34 8.59
CA SER A 56 -0.74 -16.26 7.91
C SER A 56 -0.21 -16.79 6.59
N LEU A 57 0.60 -15.99 5.88
CA LEU A 57 1.21 -16.37 4.60
C LEU A 57 2.57 -17.09 4.76
N GLY A 58 3.04 -17.33 6.00
CA GLY A 58 4.40 -17.82 6.23
C GLY A 58 5.51 -16.86 5.72
N PHE A 59 5.16 -15.62 5.40
CA PHE A 59 6.02 -14.61 4.79
C PHE A 59 6.58 -13.61 5.83
N THR A 60 7.06 -14.15 6.95
CA THR A 60 7.69 -13.35 8.01
C THR A 60 9.15 -13.04 7.67
N HIS A 61 9.65 -11.89 8.11
CA HIS A 61 11.08 -11.64 8.07
C HIS A 61 11.82 -12.72 8.88
N VAL A 62 12.99 -13.11 8.41
CA VAL A 62 13.77 -14.15 9.05
C VAL A 62 14.63 -13.49 10.11
N HIS A 63 14.49 -13.95 11.34
CA HIS A 63 15.32 -13.56 12.46
C HIS A 63 16.02 -14.80 12.98
N LYS A 64 17.31 -14.96 12.63
CA LYS A 64 18.13 -16.07 13.14
C LYS A 64 19.00 -15.52 14.27
N GLY A 65 18.68 -15.93 15.49
CA GLY A 65 19.58 -15.82 16.64
C GLY A 65 20.38 -17.10 16.74
N VAL A 66 21.70 -17.03 16.58
CA VAL A 66 22.59 -18.16 16.83
C VAL A 66 23.35 -17.84 18.11
N SER A 67 23.40 -18.77 19.06
CA SER A 67 24.21 -18.59 20.27
C SER A 67 25.65 -18.28 19.86
N LYS A 68 26.25 -17.22 20.44
CA LYS A 68 27.58 -16.66 20.11
C LYS A 68 27.70 -15.80 18.83
N HIS A 69 26.62 -15.54 18.09
CA HIS A 69 26.62 -14.57 16.98
C HIS A 69 25.53 -13.51 17.12
N ALA A 70 25.80 -12.31 16.60
CA ALA A 70 24.80 -11.25 16.52
C ALA A 70 23.59 -11.72 15.70
N ALA A 71 22.38 -11.45 16.20
CA ALA A 71 21.15 -11.84 15.52
C ALA A 71 21.10 -11.23 14.12
N LYS A 72 20.92 -12.08 13.10
CA LYS A 72 20.84 -11.64 11.70
C LYS A 72 19.39 -11.45 11.30
N PHE A 73 19.03 -10.21 11.03
CA PHE A 73 17.75 -9.86 10.42
C PHE A 73 17.85 -9.92 8.89
N VAL A 74 17.04 -10.77 8.26
CA VAL A 74 16.93 -10.86 6.80
C VAL A 74 15.53 -10.39 6.37
N PRO A 75 15.42 -9.20 5.74
CA PRO A 75 14.14 -8.68 5.31
C PRO A 75 13.63 -9.46 4.09
N ARG A 76 12.54 -10.21 4.27
CA ARG A 76 11.71 -10.70 3.16
C ARG A 76 10.96 -9.54 2.49
N LYS A 77 11.55 -9.00 1.42
CA LYS A 77 10.99 -7.95 0.57
C LYS A 77 9.90 -8.53 -0.33
N LEU A 78 8.83 -7.78 -0.51
CA LEU A 78 7.76 -8.15 -1.43
C LEU A 78 8.22 -7.89 -2.86
N THR A 79 8.28 -8.95 -3.67
CA THR A 79 8.65 -8.92 -5.10
C THR A 79 7.59 -9.67 -5.90
N PHE A 80 7.48 -9.39 -7.20
CA PHE A 80 6.44 -9.97 -8.06
C PHE A 80 6.42 -11.51 -8.04
N ASN A 81 7.59 -12.16 -8.07
CA ASN A 81 7.74 -13.62 -8.01
C ASN A 81 7.13 -14.29 -6.76
N VAL A 82 6.89 -13.53 -5.70
CA VAL A 82 6.40 -14.06 -4.42
C VAL A 82 4.88 -13.89 -4.28
N VAL A 83 4.27 -13.06 -5.13
CA VAL A 83 2.84 -12.74 -5.02
C VAL A 83 2.01 -13.88 -5.59
N THR A 84 1.49 -14.71 -4.71
CA THR A 84 0.61 -15.85 -5.04
C THR A 84 -0.83 -15.65 -4.61
N GLU A 85 -1.13 -14.63 -3.80
CA GLU A 85 -2.48 -14.33 -3.29
C GLU A 85 -2.67 -12.81 -3.16
N GLU A 86 -3.93 -12.36 -3.20
CA GLU A 86 -4.34 -10.98 -2.96
C GLU A 86 -3.81 -10.41 -1.62
N LYS A 87 -3.72 -11.25 -0.58
CA LYS A 87 -3.23 -10.85 0.75
C LYS A 87 -1.81 -10.31 0.72
N PHE A 88 -0.98 -10.73 -0.23
CA PHE A 88 0.36 -10.18 -0.41
C PHE A 88 0.32 -8.70 -0.84
N LEU A 89 -0.62 -8.33 -1.70
CA LEU A 89 -0.84 -6.93 -2.11
C LEU A 89 -1.29 -6.08 -0.93
N GLN A 90 -2.17 -6.62 -0.06
CA GLN A 90 -2.60 -5.93 1.17
C GLN A 90 -1.41 -5.58 2.09
N ILE A 91 -0.32 -6.37 2.10
CA ILE A 91 0.89 -6.03 2.88
C ILE A 91 1.45 -4.67 2.43
N ALA A 92 1.59 -4.46 1.11
CA ALA A 92 2.15 -3.22 0.59
C ALA A 92 1.21 -2.03 0.81
N VAL A 93 -0.11 -2.24 0.67
CA VAL A 93 -1.12 -1.23 1.01
C VAL A 93 -0.98 -0.79 2.47
N PHE A 94 -0.99 -1.73 3.42
CA PHE A 94 -0.91 -1.38 4.84
C PHE A 94 0.48 -0.90 5.30
N ASP A 95 1.56 -1.30 4.62
CA ASP A 95 2.89 -0.71 4.85
C ASP A 95 2.94 0.76 4.39
N ALA A 96 2.30 1.11 3.27
CA ALA A 96 2.13 2.49 2.83
C ALA A 96 1.26 3.29 3.80
N GLU A 97 0.05 2.80 4.13
CA GLU A 97 -0.90 3.44 5.06
C GLU A 97 -0.28 3.68 6.45
N ARG A 98 0.51 2.73 6.97
CA ARG A 98 1.21 2.90 8.25
C ARG A 98 2.15 4.10 8.23
N ASN A 99 2.90 4.27 7.14
CA ASN A 99 3.84 5.39 7.01
C ASN A 99 3.09 6.70 6.78
N TRP A 100 2.04 6.70 5.96
CA TRP A 100 1.19 7.86 5.75
C TRP A 100 0.53 8.32 7.05
N SER A 101 -0.12 7.41 7.80
CA SER A 101 -0.74 7.73 9.09
C SER A 101 0.26 8.30 10.10
N TYR A 102 1.50 7.80 10.10
CA TYR A 102 2.54 8.37 10.96
C TYR A 102 2.93 9.78 10.49
N ALA A 103 3.03 10.02 9.18
CA ALA A 103 3.25 11.36 8.68
C ALA A 103 2.15 12.33 9.12
N ILE A 104 0.88 11.95 9.01
CA ILE A 104 -0.23 12.82 9.42
C ILE A 104 -0.25 13.05 10.93
N GLN A 105 0.04 12.02 11.74
CA GLN A 105 0.24 12.21 13.19
C GLN A 105 1.32 13.26 13.48
N LEU A 106 2.48 13.16 12.83
CA LEU A 106 3.58 14.11 13.01
C LEU A 106 3.21 15.52 12.53
N LYS A 107 2.37 15.62 11.50
CA LYS A 107 1.83 16.89 11.01
C LYS A 107 0.97 17.57 12.06
N GLN A 108 0.05 16.82 12.67
CA GLN A 108 -0.79 17.33 13.77
C GLN A 108 0.07 17.79 14.95
N GLU A 109 1.06 16.98 15.33
CA GLU A 109 1.96 17.29 16.44
C GLU A 109 2.96 18.42 16.17
N ALA A 110 3.23 18.75 14.90
CA ALA A 110 4.12 19.84 14.51
C ALA A 110 3.40 21.20 14.57
N GLY A 111 2.07 21.22 14.48
CA GLY A 111 1.29 22.45 14.39
C GLY A 111 1.70 23.30 13.17
N GLU A 112 1.77 24.61 13.37
CA GLU A 112 2.13 25.58 12.33
C GLU A 112 3.63 25.89 12.26
N ASP A 113 4.45 25.27 13.12
CA ASP A 113 5.90 25.51 13.13
C ASP A 113 6.57 24.94 11.87
N ALA A 114 6.87 25.84 10.94
CA ALA A 114 7.49 25.52 9.66
C ALA A 114 8.88 24.88 9.81
N HIS A 115 9.59 25.13 10.91
CA HIS A 115 10.96 24.68 11.18
C HIS A 115 11.04 23.49 12.13
N SER A 116 9.90 22.91 12.51
CA SER A 116 9.85 21.77 13.42
C SER A 116 10.63 20.57 12.87
N ARG A 117 11.49 19.96 13.71
CA ARG A 117 12.15 18.67 13.40
C ARG A 117 11.14 17.58 13.05
N LYS A 118 9.92 17.67 13.57
CA LYS A 118 8.82 16.75 13.25
C LYS A 118 8.40 16.84 11.79
N ARG A 119 8.50 18.01 11.15
CA ARG A 119 8.22 18.19 9.72
C ARG A 119 9.19 17.40 8.84
N PHE A 120 10.49 17.45 9.15
CA PHE A 120 11.49 16.63 8.45
C PHE A 120 11.19 15.14 8.60
N HIS A 121 10.79 14.72 9.81
CA HIS A 121 10.39 13.34 10.05
C HIS A 121 9.13 12.95 9.25
N MET A 122 8.11 13.82 9.24
CA MET A 122 6.87 13.67 8.46
C MET A 122 7.18 13.47 6.97
N ILE A 123 7.98 14.34 6.36
CA ILE A 123 8.38 14.23 4.94
C ILE A 123 9.09 12.89 4.70
N GLY A 124 9.99 12.49 5.60
CA GLY A 124 10.65 11.19 5.53
C GLY A 124 9.68 10.01 5.57
N LYS A 125 8.59 10.11 6.33
CA LYS A 125 7.51 9.11 6.38
C LYS A 125 6.70 9.09 5.09
N LEU A 126 6.33 10.25 4.53
CA LEU A 126 5.63 10.33 3.24
C LEU A 126 6.45 9.74 2.10
N ARG A 127 7.75 10.03 2.04
CA ARG A 127 8.66 9.40 1.05
C ARG A 127 8.66 7.87 1.14
N ARG A 128 8.61 7.32 2.37
CA ARG A 128 8.48 5.87 2.56
C ARG A 128 7.11 5.35 2.14
N ALA A 129 6.03 6.07 2.43
CA ALA A 129 4.68 5.70 2.00
C ALA A 129 4.59 5.62 0.47
N VAL A 130 5.09 6.64 -0.23
CA VAL A 130 5.20 6.68 -1.69
C VAL A 130 6.02 5.50 -2.22
N LYS A 131 7.17 5.19 -1.62
CA LYS A 131 7.98 4.03 -2.02
C LYS A 131 7.20 2.71 -1.95
N HIS A 132 6.37 2.54 -0.93
CA HIS A 132 5.53 1.35 -0.80
C HIS A 132 4.38 1.33 -1.82
N ALA A 133 3.75 2.48 -2.09
CA ALA A 133 2.70 2.61 -3.10
C ALA A 133 3.23 2.35 -4.53
N LEU A 134 4.42 2.89 -4.86
CA LEU A 134 5.10 2.62 -6.12
C LEU A 134 5.48 1.14 -6.26
N ASN A 135 5.97 0.52 -5.17
CA ASN A 135 6.28 -0.91 -5.19
C ASN A 135 5.02 -1.76 -5.43
N LEU A 136 3.88 -1.38 -4.83
CA LEU A 136 2.59 -2.02 -5.06
C LEU A 136 2.17 -1.92 -6.53
N GLU A 137 2.22 -0.72 -7.11
CA GLU A 137 1.88 -0.51 -8.52
C GLU A 137 2.80 -1.33 -9.45
N ASN A 138 4.11 -1.36 -9.18
CA ASN A 138 5.06 -2.12 -9.99
C ASN A 138 4.80 -3.63 -9.92
N ILE A 139 4.51 -4.15 -8.73
CA ILE A 139 4.13 -5.56 -8.57
C ILE A 139 2.86 -5.86 -9.36
N ILE A 140 1.82 -5.04 -9.21
CA ILE A 140 0.55 -5.24 -9.92
C ILE A 140 0.72 -5.14 -11.45
N LYS A 141 1.56 -4.23 -11.93
CA LYS A 141 1.89 -4.12 -13.35
C LYS A 141 2.53 -5.40 -13.89
N SER A 142 3.46 -6.00 -13.14
CA SER A 142 4.17 -7.22 -13.52
C SER A 142 3.35 -8.50 -13.33
N CYS A 143 2.23 -8.46 -12.62
CA CYS A 143 1.33 -9.60 -12.47
C CYS A 143 0.28 -9.62 -13.58
N GLU A 144 0.20 -10.71 -14.32
CA GLU A 144 -0.84 -10.93 -15.34
C GLU A 144 -2.20 -11.28 -14.71
N ASN A 145 -2.18 -11.94 -13.54
CA ASN A 145 -3.38 -12.45 -12.86
C ASN A 145 -4.23 -11.38 -12.16
N VAL A 146 -3.84 -10.09 -12.26
CA VAL A 146 -4.53 -8.97 -11.61
C VAL A 146 -5.50 -8.31 -12.59
N ASP A 147 -6.74 -8.14 -12.15
CA ASP A 147 -7.80 -7.49 -12.89
C ASP A 147 -7.51 -6.00 -13.20
N ALA A 148 -8.18 -5.50 -14.25
CA ALA A 148 -7.99 -4.13 -14.72
C ALA A 148 -8.37 -3.08 -13.66
N VAL A 149 -9.37 -3.37 -12.81
CA VAL A 149 -9.83 -2.45 -11.76
C VAL A 149 -8.74 -2.28 -10.70
N THR A 150 -8.22 -3.37 -10.12
CA THR A 150 -7.10 -3.29 -9.15
C THR A 150 -5.88 -2.59 -9.76
N ARG A 151 -5.60 -2.80 -11.06
CA ARG A 151 -4.50 -2.13 -11.76
C ARG A 151 -4.69 -0.61 -11.79
N LEU A 152 -5.87 -0.14 -12.16
CA LEU A 152 -6.19 1.29 -12.16
C LEU A 152 -6.25 1.88 -10.75
N GLU A 153 -6.83 1.17 -9.77
CA GLU A 153 -6.85 1.61 -8.38
C GLU A 153 -5.44 1.77 -7.80
N SER A 154 -4.52 0.87 -8.12
CA SER A 154 -3.12 0.97 -7.68
C SER A 154 -2.42 2.22 -8.23
N GLN A 155 -2.69 2.57 -9.49
CA GLN A 155 -2.17 3.78 -10.13
C GLN A 155 -2.76 5.05 -9.51
N ALA A 156 -4.07 5.05 -9.24
CA ALA A 156 -4.74 6.16 -8.57
C ALA A 156 -4.20 6.36 -7.15
N TYR A 157 -4.04 5.28 -6.39
CA TYR A 157 -3.49 5.30 -5.04
C TYR A 157 -2.04 5.79 -5.00
N ASN A 158 -1.19 5.31 -5.92
CA ASN A 158 0.19 5.79 -6.02
C ASN A 158 0.24 7.28 -6.40
N SER A 159 -0.57 7.70 -7.37
CA SER A 159 -0.69 9.12 -7.76
C SER A 159 -1.13 9.99 -6.59
N TRP A 160 -2.11 9.54 -5.80
CA TRP A 160 -2.57 10.24 -4.60
C TRP A 160 -1.46 10.38 -3.55
N MET A 161 -0.73 9.28 -3.26
CA MET A 161 0.39 9.29 -2.31
C MET A 161 1.52 10.24 -2.75
N HIS A 162 1.84 10.26 -4.04
CA HIS A 162 2.77 11.23 -4.62
C HIS A 162 2.27 12.67 -4.49
N GLY A 163 0.98 12.91 -4.73
CA GLY A 163 0.34 14.21 -4.54
C GLY A 163 0.49 14.71 -3.11
N CYS A 164 0.22 13.86 -2.11
CA CYS A 164 0.41 14.21 -0.70
C CYS A 164 1.86 14.61 -0.39
N LEU A 165 2.85 13.85 -0.88
CA LEU A 165 4.26 14.18 -0.66
C LEU A 165 4.63 15.53 -1.31
N ARG A 166 4.29 15.73 -2.59
CA ARG A 166 4.61 16.96 -3.33
C ARG A 166 3.95 18.19 -2.73
N PHE A 167 2.72 18.02 -2.24
CA PHE A 167 1.99 19.07 -1.54
C PHE A 167 2.74 19.53 -0.28
N GLU A 168 3.22 18.60 0.55
CA GLU A 168 4.00 18.94 1.74
C GLU A 168 5.39 19.54 1.44
N LEU A 169 5.95 19.20 0.27
CA LEU A 169 7.17 19.80 -0.27
C LEU A 169 6.95 21.21 -0.87
N LYS A 170 5.70 21.70 -0.91
CA LYS A 170 5.29 22.96 -1.56
C LYS A 170 5.48 22.96 -3.09
N GLU A 171 5.58 21.79 -3.70
CA GLU A 171 5.59 21.62 -5.16
C GLU A 171 4.17 21.62 -5.72
N TRP A 172 3.49 22.77 -5.67
CA TRP A 172 2.04 22.86 -5.93
C TRP A 172 1.62 22.36 -7.31
N LYS A 173 2.39 22.70 -8.36
CA LYS A 173 2.09 22.27 -9.75
C LYS A 173 2.13 20.74 -9.88
N GLY A 174 3.21 20.12 -9.41
CA GLY A 174 3.36 18.66 -9.45
C GLY A 174 2.35 17.95 -8.55
N ALA A 175 2.01 18.52 -7.39
CA ALA A 175 0.97 17.98 -6.53
C ALA A 175 -0.40 17.99 -7.23
N LEU A 176 -0.75 19.11 -7.88
CA LEU A 176 -2.00 19.24 -8.62
C LEU A 176 -2.10 18.25 -9.79
N GLU A 177 -1.03 18.02 -10.54
CA GLU A 177 -1.00 17.03 -11.61
C GLU A 177 -1.24 15.60 -11.08
N CYS A 178 -0.59 15.25 -9.98
CA CYS A 178 -0.79 13.96 -9.30
C CYS A 178 -2.24 13.80 -8.83
N PHE A 179 -2.82 14.82 -8.20
CA PHE A 179 -4.21 14.78 -7.75
C PHE A 179 -5.22 14.74 -8.89
N ARG A 180 -4.99 15.49 -9.98
CA ARG A 180 -5.82 15.43 -11.20
C ARG A 180 -5.79 14.03 -11.82
N THR A 181 -4.61 13.40 -11.84
CA THR A 181 -4.44 12.04 -12.34
C THR A 181 -5.23 11.05 -11.49
N ALA A 182 -5.09 11.11 -10.17
CA ALA A 182 -5.85 10.25 -9.26
C ALA A 182 -7.36 10.44 -9.42
N LYS A 183 -7.83 11.70 -9.44
CA LYS A 183 -9.25 12.04 -9.63
C LYS A 183 -9.80 11.49 -10.95
N LYS A 184 -9.11 11.72 -12.07
CA LYS A 184 -9.53 11.22 -13.39
C LYS A 184 -9.64 9.69 -13.44
N ILE A 185 -8.75 8.98 -12.74
CA ILE A 185 -8.81 7.52 -12.68
C ILE A 185 -10.01 7.06 -11.84
N TYR A 186 -10.23 7.66 -10.66
CA TYR A 186 -11.38 7.31 -9.82
C TYR A 186 -12.72 7.65 -10.48
N GLU A 187 -12.84 8.78 -11.18
CA GLU A 187 -14.03 9.13 -11.98
C GLU A 187 -14.30 8.09 -13.07
N LYS A 188 -13.25 7.66 -13.80
CA LYS A 188 -13.38 6.58 -14.78
C LYS A 188 -13.83 5.27 -14.13
N LEU A 189 -13.23 4.89 -13.00
CA LEU A 189 -13.62 3.68 -12.27
C LEU A 189 -15.08 3.74 -11.80
N ALA A 190 -15.56 4.92 -11.37
CA ALA A 190 -16.96 5.13 -10.98
C ALA A 190 -17.95 4.86 -12.13
N THR A 191 -17.54 5.09 -13.39
CA THR A 191 -18.40 4.78 -14.57
C THR A 191 -18.40 3.29 -14.95
N VAL A 192 -17.32 2.57 -14.63
CA VAL A 192 -17.12 1.17 -15.03
C VAL A 192 -17.69 0.20 -14.00
N VAL A 193 -17.60 0.54 -12.71
CA VAL A 193 -18.03 -0.33 -11.62
C VAL A 193 -19.54 -0.22 -11.41
N LYS A 194 -20.26 -1.35 -11.49
CA LYS A 194 -21.74 -1.42 -11.36
C LYS A 194 -22.25 -1.46 -9.92
N LEU A 195 -21.36 -1.65 -8.94
CA LEU A 195 -21.71 -1.75 -7.53
C LEU A 195 -21.94 -0.35 -6.93
N SER A 196 -23.16 -0.02 -6.53
CA SER A 196 -23.55 1.33 -6.05
C SER A 196 -22.64 1.84 -4.93
N ASN A 197 -22.30 0.98 -3.96
CA ASN A 197 -21.46 1.34 -2.82
C ASN A 197 -20.04 1.77 -3.24
N LEU A 198 -19.47 1.15 -4.28
CA LEU A 198 -18.15 1.52 -4.80
C LEU A 198 -18.21 2.79 -5.65
N VAL A 199 -19.32 3.02 -6.36
CA VAL A 199 -19.53 4.26 -7.13
C VAL A 199 -19.60 5.47 -6.19
N GLU A 200 -20.30 5.37 -5.07
CA GLU A 200 -20.32 6.43 -4.05
C GLU A 200 -18.93 6.68 -3.46
N LEU A 201 -18.15 5.62 -3.24
CA LEU A 201 -16.78 5.73 -2.74
C LEU A 201 -15.85 6.47 -3.71
N TYR A 202 -16.00 6.27 -5.01
CA TYR A 202 -15.16 6.90 -6.04
C TYR A 202 -15.55 8.33 -6.39
N LYS A 203 -16.72 8.80 -5.95
CA LYS A 203 -17.21 10.18 -6.18
C LYS A 203 -16.62 11.22 -5.21
N VAL A 204 -15.72 10.80 -4.32
CA VAL A 204 -15.00 11.67 -3.35
C VAL A 204 -13.90 12.46 -4.03
#